data_AF-A0A260SM60-F1
#
_entry.id   AF-A0A260SM60-F1
#
_cell.length_a   1.000
_cell.length_b   1.000
_cell.length_c   1.000
_cell.angle_alpha   90.00
_cell.angle_beta   90.00
_cell.angle_gamma   90.00
#
_symmetry.space_group_name_H-M   'P 1'
#
loop_
_entity.id
_entity.type
_entity.pdbx_description
1 polymer ?
#
loop_
_entity_poly.entity_id
_entity_poly.type
_entity_poly.pdbx_seq_one_letter_code
_entity_poly.pdbx_strand_id
1 'polypeptide(L)'
;MAAEVDDGMSALHMDRLPTGTHHWRTLVEELLAVGDDRHEGHHLELKSEVDLSTKTGRAKIAKFILATANRSPDFAAPRFGGHAVMLVGLDYSSTPPAIGGAGRFDDKDLRREVTNFVGDPGPAWDYQRIDIDGSEVVAIIVDPPKQAAIWPCQRDGENVRNGLIYLRPGAESRPANGPEVTAMLNRVRHAQPAVEVDVQILGSVWAVGFDPSAAIAQFTMRSVICGPPARAHRRPPRPAGPELASRPAHCRVWRCPGWPAETTRGVGTNFKLRSTTTRQRR
;
A
#
# COMPACT_ATOMS: atom_id res chain seq x y z
N MET A 1 8.15 -45.33 12.25
CA MET A 1 7.55 -44.49 11.21
C MET A 1 6.55 -43.58 11.89
N ALA A 2 7.03 -42.43 12.36
CA ALA A 2 6.15 -41.38 12.87
C ALA A 2 5.61 -40.67 11.63
N ALA A 3 4.28 -40.70 11.47
CA ALA A 3 3.61 -39.85 10.50
C ALA A 3 3.79 -38.40 10.97
N GLU A 4 4.51 -37.62 10.18
CA GLU A 4 4.48 -36.16 10.29
C GLU A 4 3.04 -35.73 10.02
N VAL A 5 2.43 -35.15 11.04
CA VAL A 5 1.14 -34.49 10.92
C VAL A 5 1.44 -33.17 10.23
N ASP A 6 1.07 -33.07 8.96
CA ASP A 6 1.10 -31.82 8.20
C ASP A 6 0.09 -30.87 8.84
N ASP A 7 0.59 -29.91 9.62
CA ASP A 7 -0.17 -28.82 10.24
C ASP A 7 -0.52 -27.78 9.16
N GLY A 8 -1.25 -28.24 8.15
CA GLY A 8 -1.66 -27.47 6.98
C GLY A 8 -2.87 -26.58 7.28
N MET A 9 -2.76 -25.67 8.25
CA MET A 9 -3.61 -24.48 8.28
C MET A 9 -3.18 -23.58 7.12
N SER A 10 -3.78 -23.79 5.95
CA SER A 10 -3.59 -22.93 4.77
C SER A 10 -3.80 -21.47 5.17
N ALA A 11 -2.71 -20.72 5.26
CA ALA A 11 -2.74 -19.31 5.54
C ALA A 11 -3.49 -18.60 4.40
N LEU A 12 -4.69 -18.10 4.67
CA LEU A 12 -5.46 -17.31 3.72
C LEU A 12 -4.57 -16.22 3.09
N HIS A 13 -4.31 -16.36 1.79
CA HIS A 13 -3.43 -15.46 1.06
C HIS A 13 -4.18 -14.16 0.73
N MET A 14 -4.14 -13.21 1.68
CA MET A 14 -4.80 -11.90 1.58
C MET A 14 -3.84 -10.75 1.25
N ASP A 15 -2.68 -11.03 0.66
CA ASP A 15 -1.69 -10.02 0.27
C ASP A 15 -2.07 -9.31 -1.03
N ARG A 16 -2.83 -9.99 -1.91
CA ARG A 16 -3.29 -9.45 -3.21
C ARG A 16 -4.79 -9.65 -3.38
N LEU A 17 -5.42 -8.70 -4.06
CA LEU A 17 -6.82 -8.82 -4.43
C LEU A 17 -7.00 -10.05 -5.35
N PRO A 18 -7.98 -10.94 -5.10
CA PRO A 18 -8.28 -12.03 -6.01
C PRO A 18 -8.59 -11.51 -7.42
N THR A 19 -8.13 -12.22 -8.44
CA THR A 19 -8.36 -11.86 -9.84
C THR A 19 -9.02 -13.02 -10.59
N GLY A 20 -10.16 -12.74 -11.24
CA GLY A 20 -10.94 -13.76 -11.93
C GLY A 20 -11.80 -14.63 -11.00
N THR A 21 -12.80 -15.28 -11.58
CA THR A 21 -13.86 -15.99 -10.84
C THR A 21 -13.33 -17.10 -9.94
N HIS A 22 -12.33 -17.85 -10.41
CA HIS A 22 -11.75 -18.96 -9.66
C HIS A 22 -11.15 -18.51 -8.32
N HIS A 23 -10.29 -17.48 -8.32
CA HIS A 23 -9.64 -17.02 -7.09
C HIS A 23 -10.64 -16.40 -6.10
N TRP A 24 -11.69 -15.75 -6.59
CA TRP A 24 -12.78 -15.27 -5.73
C TRP A 24 -13.55 -16.42 -5.07
N ARG A 25 -13.84 -17.47 -5.84
CA ARG A 25 -14.46 -18.68 -5.32
C ARG A 25 -13.59 -19.36 -4.26
N THR A 26 -12.29 -19.53 -4.54
CA THR A 26 -11.32 -20.08 -3.59
C THR A 26 -11.28 -19.28 -2.30
N LEU A 27 -11.21 -17.93 -2.37
CA LEU A 27 -11.23 -17.09 -1.16
C LEU A 27 -12.49 -17.31 -0.32
N VAL A 28 -13.67 -17.39 -0.95
CA VAL A 28 -14.93 -17.62 -0.26
C VAL A 28 -14.96 -19.00 0.39
N GLU A 29 -14.56 -20.04 -0.34
CA GLU A 29 -14.52 -21.42 0.16
C GLU A 29 -13.54 -21.57 1.33
N GLU A 30 -12.34 -20.97 1.26
CA GLU A 30 -11.36 -20.96 2.34
C GLU A 30 -11.90 -20.22 3.58
N LEU A 31 -12.54 -19.06 3.40
CA LEU A 31 -13.16 -18.31 4.51
C LEU A 31 -14.29 -19.10 5.20
N LEU A 32 -15.09 -19.85 4.45
CA LEU A 32 -16.12 -20.73 5.01
C LEU A 32 -15.50 -21.94 5.73
N ALA A 33 -14.42 -22.51 5.17
CA ALA A 33 -13.72 -23.65 5.75
C ALA A 33 -13.06 -23.33 7.11
N VAL A 34 -12.55 -22.11 7.29
CA VAL A 34 -12.00 -21.69 8.58
C VAL A 34 -13.08 -21.59 9.67
N GLY A 35 -14.31 -21.28 9.27
CA GLY A 35 -15.47 -21.46 10.14
C GLY A 35 -15.78 -20.32 11.11
N ASP A 36 -15.02 -19.22 11.07
CA ASP A 36 -15.25 -18.04 11.92
C ASP A 36 -15.01 -16.70 11.19
N ASP A 37 -15.52 -15.62 11.79
CA ASP A 37 -15.41 -14.25 11.30
C ASP A 37 -14.14 -13.52 11.77
N ARG A 38 -13.19 -14.22 12.40
CA ARG A 38 -11.97 -13.59 12.97
C ARG A 38 -11.03 -13.01 11.92
N HIS A 39 -11.28 -13.30 10.65
CA HIS A 39 -10.57 -12.75 9.50
C HIS A 39 -11.01 -11.32 9.17
N GLU A 40 -12.08 -10.82 9.80
CA GLU A 40 -12.43 -9.41 9.71
C GLU A 40 -11.30 -8.51 10.21
N GLY A 41 -11.10 -7.41 9.49
CA GLY A 41 -10.10 -6.42 9.85
C GLY A 41 -10.20 -5.19 8.98
N HIS A 42 -9.14 -4.39 8.99
CA HIS A 42 -9.09 -3.12 8.27
C HIS A 42 -9.27 -3.24 6.74
N HIS A 43 -9.17 -4.45 6.19
CA HIS A 43 -9.22 -4.75 4.75
C HIS A 43 -10.38 -5.69 4.38
N LEU A 44 -11.01 -6.37 5.35
CA LEU A 44 -12.04 -7.36 5.11
C LEU A 44 -13.22 -7.16 6.08
N GLU A 45 -14.42 -7.18 5.55
CA GLU A 45 -15.67 -7.23 6.32
C GLU A 45 -16.56 -8.36 5.79
N LEU A 46 -17.09 -9.18 6.68
CA LEU A 46 -17.94 -10.32 6.35
C LEU A 46 -19.37 -10.01 6.81
N LYS A 47 -20.34 -10.31 5.95
CA LYS A 47 -21.76 -10.12 6.26
C LYS A 47 -22.57 -11.28 5.72
N SER A 48 -23.44 -11.82 6.57
CA SER A 48 -24.46 -12.80 6.18
C SER A 48 -25.44 -12.19 5.20
N GLU A 49 -26.05 -11.08 5.61
CA GLU A 49 -27.02 -10.36 4.80
C GLU A 49 -26.82 -8.85 4.91
N VAL A 50 -26.81 -8.19 3.76
CA VAL A 50 -27.00 -6.76 3.64
C VAL A 50 -28.02 -6.58 2.53
N ASP A 51 -29.24 -6.16 2.86
CA ASP A 51 -30.24 -5.90 1.83
C ASP A 51 -29.83 -4.65 1.01
N LEU A 52 -29.20 -4.90 -0.13
CA LEU A 52 -28.68 -3.89 -1.05
C LEU A 52 -29.80 -3.06 -1.72
N SER A 53 -31.05 -3.54 -1.67
CA SER A 53 -32.23 -2.84 -2.15
C SER A 53 -32.76 -1.79 -1.15
N THR A 54 -32.30 -1.82 0.11
CA THR A 54 -32.75 -0.88 1.15
C THR A 54 -31.80 0.30 1.34
N LYS A 55 -32.35 1.44 1.80
CA LYS A 55 -31.53 2.61 2.19
C LYS A 55 -30.51 2.25 3.28
N THR A 56 -30.89 1.39 4.22
CA THR A 56 -30.04 0.94 5.32
C THR A 56 -28.86 0.11 4.82
N GLY A 57 -29.09 -0.88 3.94
CA GLY A 57 -28.01 -1.66 3.37
C GLY A 57 -27.03 -0.81 2.54
N ARG A 58 -27.57 0.14 1.77
CA ARG A 58 -26.74 1.10 1.02
C ARG A 58 -25.92 2.03 1.90
N ALA A 59 -26.49 2.51 3.01
CA ALA A 59 -25.74 3.28 4.00
C ALA A 59 -24.60 2.46 4.63
N LYS A 60 -24.81 1.17 4.89
CA LYS A 60 -23.75 0.27 5.39
C LYS A 60 -22.60 0.13 4.39
N ILE A 61 -22.91 -0.12 3.11
CA ILE A 61 -21.90 -0.15 2.04
C ILE A 61 -21.14 1.17 1.96
N ALA A 62 -21.85 2.30 1.90
CA ALA A 62 -21.23 3.61 1.83
C ALA A 62 -20.30 3.87 3.03
N LYS A 63 -20.72 3.47 4.24
CA LYS A 63 -19.89 3.57 5.45
C LYS A 63 -18.60 2.78 5.32
N PHE A 64 -18.67 1.55 4.81
CA PHE A 64 -17.50 0.72 4.58
C PHE A 64 -16.55 1.33 3.55
N ILE A 65 -17.08 1.82 2.41
CA ILE A 65 -16.29 2.50 1.38
C ILE A 65 -15.57 3.72 1.97
N LEU A 66 -16.29 4.60 2.66
CA LEU A 66 -15.70 5.79 3.28
C LEU A 66 -14.65 5.41 4.33
N ALA A 67 -14.95 4.42 5.17
CA ALA A 67 -14.06 4.00 6.26
C ALA A 67 -12.74 3.40 5.76
N THR A 68 -12.79 2.66 4.65
CA THR A 68 -11.63 1.98 4.08
C THR A 68 -10.84 2.88 3.12
N ALA A 69 -11.50 3.76 2.37
CA ALA A 69 -10.85 4.71 1.48
C ALA A 69 -10.09 5.84 2.21
N ASN A 70 -10.39 6.07 3.49
CA ASN A 70 -9.70 7.06 4.33
C ASN A 70 -8.52 6.50 5.14
N ARG A 71 -8.22 5.20 5.05
CA ARG A 71 -7.04 4.59 5.69
C ARG A 71 -5.75 5.25 5.19
N SER A 72 -4.66 5.14 5.95
CA SER A 72 -3.35 5.52 5.40
C SER A 72 -2.91 4.48 4.35
N PRO A 73 -2.28 4.88 3.24
CA PRO A 73 -1.83 3.94 2.21
C PRO A 73 -0.84 2.90 2.73
N ASP A 74 0.10 3.34 3.57
CA ASP A 74 1.10 2.45 4.17
C ASP A 74 0.46 1.40 5.09
N PHE A 75 -0.61 1.76 5.79
CA PHE A 75 -1.35 0.82 6.63
C PHE A 75 -2.19 -0.16 5.81
N ALA A 76 -2.76 0.29 4.69
CA ALA A 76 -3.60 -0.54 3.84
C ALA A 76 -2.78 -1.50 2.94
N ALA A 77 -1.62 -1.07 2.44
CA ALA A 77 -0.82 -1.77 1.44
C ALA A 77 -0.54 -3.26 1.70
N PRO A 78 -0.28 -3.73 2.94
CA PRO A 78 0.05 -5.13 3.21
C PRO A 78 -1.09 -6.12 2.93
N ARG A 79 -2.34 -5.65 2.76
CA ARG A 79 -3.52 -6.50 2.56
C ARG A 79 -4.26 -6.12 1.29
N PHE A 80 -4.57 -7.10 0.46
CA PHE A 80 -5.18 -6.96 -0.86
C PHE A 80 -4.52 -5.87 -1.72
N GLY A 81 -3.20 -5.67 -1.60
CA GLY A 81 -2.48 -4.59 -2.27
C GLY A 81 -3.03 -3.18 -1.96
N GLY A 82 -3.60 -2.98 -0.78
CA GLY A 82 -4.22 -1.72 -0.38
C GLY A 82 -5.74 -1.67 -0.54
N HIS A 83 -6.34 -2.61 -1.28
CA HIS A 83 -7.79 -2.65 -1.44
C HIS A 83 -8.49 -3.02 -0.12
N ALA A 84 -9.79 -2.82 -0.07
CA ALA A 84 -10.63 -3.43 0.96
C ALA A 84 -11.81 -4.14 0.31
N VAL A 85 -12.26 -5.24 0.93
CA VAL A 85 -13.32 -6.09 0.43
C VAL A 85 -14.38 -6.26 1.51
N MET A 86 -15.64 -6.06 1.15
CA MET A 86 -16.78 -6.52 1.94
C MET A 86 -17.44 -7.67 1.21
N LEU A 87 -17.49 -8.85 1.83
CA LEU A 87 -18.20 -10.02 1.31
C LEU A 87 -19.59 -10.10 1.94
N VAL A 88 -20.61 -10.05 1.10
CA VAL A 88 -22.02 -10.17 1.50
C VAL A 88 -22.57 -11.50 1.00
N GLY A 89 -23.24 -12.25 1.87
CA GLY A 89 -23.82 -13.56 1.57
C GLY A 89 -23.19 -14.73 2.34
N LEU A 90 -22.31 -14.46 3.32
CA LEU A 90 -21.63 -15.48 4.12
C LEU A 90 -22.25 -15.59 5.51
N ASP A 91 -22.98 -16.67 5.76
CA ASP A 91 -23.66 -16.92 7.02
C ASP A 91 -22.82 -17.78 7.97
N TYR A 92 -22.21 -17.13 8.96
CA TYR A 92 -21.46 -17.78 10.04
C TYR A 92 -22.33 -18.10 11.26
N SER A 93 -23.62 -17.78 11.24
CA SER A 93 -24.54 -18.14 12.33
C SER A 93 -24.99 -19.61 12.25
N SER A 94 -24.83 -20.25 11.09
CA SER A 94 -25.05 -21.68 10.90
C SER A 94 -23.80 -22.50 11.24
N THR A 95 -23.99 -23.76 11.65
CA THR A 95 -22.88 -24.71 11.83
C THR A 95 -23.15 -25.96 10.97
N PRO A 96 -22.35 -26.20 9.91
CA PRO A 96 -21.24 -25.37 9.44
C PRO A 96 -21.71 -24.04 8.84
N PRO A 97 -20.82 -23.03 8.69
CA PRO A 97 -21.14 -21.81 7.96
C PRO A 97 -21.60 -22.11 6.54
N ALA A 98 -22.53 -21.29 6.05
CA ALA A 98 -23.19 -21.49 4.77
C ALA A 98 -23.21 -20.21 3.94
N ILE A 99 -23.60 -20.33 2.67
CA ILE A 99 -23.87 -19.18 1.81
C ILE A 99 -25.35 -18.83 1.95
N GLY A 100 -25.63 -17.72 2.63
CA GLY A 100 -26.99 -17.19 2.79
C GLY A 100 -27.51 -16.45 1.54
N GLY A 101 -26.59 -16.04 0.66
CA GLY A 101 -26.89 -15.26 -0.54
C GLY A 101 -26.91 -13.75 -0.28
N ALA A 102 -26.49 -12.96 -1.28
CA ALA A 102 -26.37 -11.50 -1.16
C ALA A 102 -27.66 -10.71 -1.48
N GLY A 103 -28.73 -11.39 -1.91
CA GLY A 103 -29.96 -10.76 -2.40
C GLY A 103 -29.80 -10.10 -3.78
N ARG A 104 -30.94 -9.83 -4.45
CA ARG A 104 -30.94 -9.16 -5.77
C ARG A 104 -31.08 -7.66 -5.62
N PHE A 105 -30.30 -6.92 -6.41
CA PHE A 105 -30.36 -5.46 -6.50
C PHE A 105 -30.03 -5.01 -7.93
N ASP A 106 -30.56 -3.86 -8.34
CA ASP A 106 -30.22 -3.22 -9.61
C ASP A 106 -28.89 -2.46 -9.51
N ASP A 107 -28.02 -2.68 -10.49
CA ASP A 107 -26.67 -2.15 -10.56
C ASP A 107 -26.62 -0.62 -10.61
N LYS A 108 -27.57 0.01 -11.32
CA LYS A 108 -27.64 1.47 -11.46
C LYS A 108 -28.18 2.10 -10.18
N ASP A 109 -29.15 1.45 -9.55
CA ASP A 109 -29.68 1.89 -8.27
C ASP A 109 -28.62 1.83 -7.17
N LEU A 110 -27.86 0.73 -7.07
CA LEU A 110 -26.77 0.62 -6.11
C LEU A 110 -25.75 1.74 -6.30
N ARG A 111 -25.23 1.91 -7.53
CA ARG A 111 -24.23 2.95 -7.81
C ARG A 111 -24.76 4.34 -7.49
N ARG A 112 -25.92 4.72 -8.03
CA ARG A 112 -26.53 6.05 -7.79
C ARG A 112 -26.69 6.35 -6.30
N GLU A 113 -27.22 5.38 -5.56
CA GLU A 113 -27.55 5.57 -4.16
C GLU A 113 -26.31 5.60 -3.26
N VAL A 114 -25.29 4.80 -3.55
CA VAL A 114 -23.99 4.86 -2.84
C VAL A 114 -23.25 6.16 -3.17
N THR A 115 -23.27 6.61 -4.43
CA THR A 115 -22.70 7.90 -4.86
C THR A 115 -23.26 9.07 -4.05
N ASN A 116 -24.54 9.04 -3.68
CA ASN A 116 -25.13 10.08 -2.84
C ASN A 116 -24.45 10.22 -1.46
N PHE A 117 -23.82 9.17 -0.95
CA PHE A 117 -23.06 9.21 0.32
C PHE A 117 -21.58 9.48 0.10
N VAL A 118 -20.97 8.87 -0.92
CA VAL A 118 -19.51 8.92 -1.11
C VAL A 118 -19.03 10.11 -1.95
N GLY A 119 -19.95 10.76 -2.66
CA GLY A 119 -19.68 11.92 -3.53
C GLY A 119 -19.29 11.56 -4.96
N ASP A 120 -19.34 12.57 -5.83
CA ASP A 120 -18.82 12.54 -7.20
C ASP A 120 -18.11 13.89 -7.49
N PRO A 121 -16.76 13.93 -7.60
CA PRO A 121 -15.85 12.79 -7.48
C PRO A 121 -15.80 12.24 -6.04
N GLY A 122 -15.68 10.91 -5.92
CA GLY A 122 -15.59 10.20 -4.65
C GLY A 122 -14.47 9.15 -4.65
N PRO A 123 -14.33 8.36 -3.57
CA PRO A 123 -13.45 7.20 -3.56
C PRO A 123 -13.87 6.21 -4.66
N ALA A 124 -12.89 5.60 -5.32
CA ALA A 124 -13.15 4.59 -6.34
C ALA A 124 -13.50 3.25 -5.68
N TRP A 125 -14.52 2.60 -6.21
CA TRP A 125 -14.99 1.29 -5.77
C TRP A 125 -15.74 0.62 -6.91
N ASP A 126 -15.81 -0.70 -6.85
CA ASP A 126 -16.65 -1.52 -7.74
C ASP A 126 -17.24 -2.69 -6.94
N TYR A 127 -17.99 -3.57 -7.59
CA TYR A 127 -18.42 -4.82 -6.99
C TYR A 127 -18.37 -5.98 -7.98
N GLN A 128 -18.26 -7.19 -7.43
CA GLN A 128 -18.27 -8.42 -8.17
C GLN A 128 -19.30 -9.39 -7.59
N ARG A 129 -20.07 -10.03 -8.47
CA ARG A 129 -20.94 -11.16 -8.14
C ARG A 129 -20.13 -12.45 -8.31
N ILE A 130 -20.16 -13.30 -7.30
CA ILE A 130 -19.40 -14.56 -7.22
C ILE A 130 -20.44 -15.67 -7.08
N ASP A 131 -20.52 -16.54 -8.08
CA ASP A 131 -21.38 -17.71 -8.05
C ASP A 131 -20.66 -18.88 -7.38
N ILE A 132 -21.29 -19.43 -6.34
CA ILE A 132 -20.86 -20.63 -5.65
C ILE A 132 -22.04 -21.60 -5.68
N ASP A 133 -22.00 -22.52 -6.63
CA ASP A 133 -22.97 -23.60 -6.81
C ASP A 133 -24.43 -23.11 -6.86
N GLY A 134 -24.65 -21.99 -7.59
CA GLY A 134 -25.96 -21.37 -7.76
C GLY A 134 -26.38 -20.42 -6.63
N SER A 135 -25.55 -20.27 -5.60
CA SER A 135 -25.70 -19.23 -4.58
C SER A 135 -24.77 -18.05 -4.87
N GLU A 136 -25.24 -16.83 -4.61
CA GLU A 136 -24.49 -15.62 -4.97
C GLU A 136 -23.88 -14.94 -3.73
N VAL A 137 -22.58 -14.69 -3.79
CA VAL A 137 -21.84 -13.81 -2.87
C VAL A 137 -21.48 -12.53 -3.61
N VAL A 138 -21.61 -11.37 -2.96
CA VAL A 138 -21.25 -10.08 -3.54
C VAL A 138 -20.02 -9.54 -2.82
N ALA A 139 -18.97 -9.26 -3.58
CA ALA A 139 -17.78 -8.56 -3.11
C ALA A 139 -17.90 -7.07 -3.46
N ILE A 140 -17.98 -6.19 -2.46
CA ILE A 140 -17.75 -4.76 -2.65
C ILE A 140 -16.25 -4.50 -2.52
N ILE A 141 -15.64 -3.93 -3.56
CA ILE A 141 -14.20 -3.75 -3.68
C ILE A 141 -13.90 -2.25 -3.66
N VAL A 142 -13.09 -1.81 -2.70
CA VAL A 142 -12.68 -0.41 -2.55
C VAL A 142 -11.23 -0.29 -2.97
N ASP A 143 -10.94 0.66 -3.84
CA ASP A 143 -9.59 0.93 -4.33
C ASP A 143 -8.65 1.35 -3.17
N PRO A 144 -7.33 1.19 -3.35
CA PRO A 144 -6.36 1.64 -2.36
C PRO A 144 -6.53 3.12 -2.02
N PRO A 145 -6.41 3.49 -0.73
CA PRO A 145 -6.51 4.89 -0.33
C PRO A 145 -5.39 5.71 -0.97
N LYS A 146 -5.70 6.96 -1.33
CA LYS A 146 -4.74 7.89 -1.96
C LYS A 146 -4.14 8.82 -0.93
N GLN A 147 -2.83 9.10 -1.00
CA GLN A 147 -2.12 9.99 -0.06
C GLN A 147 -2.81 11.35 0.11
N ALA A 148 -3.24 11.99 -0.98
CA ALA A 148 -3.80 13.34 -0.98
C ALA A 148 -5.34 13.42 -0.85
N ALA A 149 -6.02 12.34 -0.44
CA ALA A 149 -7.49 12.30 -0.42
C ALA A 149 -8.07 12.09 0.98
N ILE A 150 -9.12 12.84 1.29
CA ILE A 150 -9.98 12.69 2.46
C ILE A 150 -11.43 12.74 1.98
N TRP A 151 -12.21 11.73 2.32
CA TRP A 151 -13.58 11.54 1.85
C TRP A 151 -14.55 11.66 3.03
N PRO A 152 -15.12 12.85 3.30
CA PRO A 152 -16.24 12.98 4.21
C PRO A 152 -17.52 12.41 3.57
N CYS A 153 -18.44 11.91 4.40
CA CYS A 153 -19.76 11.53 3.93
C CYS A 153 -20.53 12.75 3.43
N GLN A 154 -21.28 12.61 2.34
CA GLN A 154 -22.05 13.69 1.69
C GLN A 154 -23.54 13.68 2.05
N ARG A 155 -24.00 12.67 2.80
CA ARG A 155 -25.43 12.48 3.11
C ARG A 155 -25.66 11.78 4.45
N ASP A 156 -26.76 12.11 5.10
CA ASP A 156 -27.25 11.39 6.28
C ASP A 156 -27.92 10.06 5.90
N GLY A 157 -27.70 9.05 6.73
CA GLY A 157 -28.32 7.74 6.62
C GLY A 157 -28.29 6.98 7.93
N GLU A 158 -28.68 5.71 7.88
CA GLU A 158 -28.65 4.85 9.05
C GLU A 158 -27.20 4.62 9.50
N ASN A 159 -26.84 5.09 10.70
CA ASN A 159 -25.49 5.01 11.28
C ASN A 159 -24.37 5.67 10.44
N VAL A 160 -24.75 6.59 9.55
CA VAL A 160 -23.86 7.42 8.72
C VAL A 160 -24.36 8.87 8.73
N ARG A 161 -23.48 9.85 8.93
CA ARG A 161 -23.85 11.27 9.01
C ARG A 161 -23.06 12.12 8.03
N ASN A 162 -23.73 13.10 7.44
CA ASN A 162 -23.13 14.08 6.54
C ASN A 162 -21.98 14.83 7.25
N GLY A 163 -20.89 15.07 6.53
CA GLY A 163 -19.69 15.76 6.99
C GLY A 163 -18.73 14.92 7.84
N LEU A 164 -19.15 13.74 8.33
CA LEU A 164 -18.26 12.88 9.11
C LEU A 164 -17.28 12.11 8.22
N ILE A 165 -16.04 12.03 8.67
CA ILE A 165 -14.99 11.19 8.09
C ILE A 165 -15.01 9.87 8.86
N TYR A 166 -15.10 8.76 8.16
CA TYR A 166 -15.07 7.42 8.74
C TYR A 166 -13.70 6.77 8.54
N LEU A 167 -13.34 5.89 9.48
CA LEU A 167 -12.14 5.06 9.43
C LEU A 167 -12.44 3.64 9.89
N ARG A 168 -11.69 2.69 9.33
CA ARG A 168 -11.68 1.28 9.73
C ARG A 168 -10.27 0.86 10.16
N PRO A 169 -9.84 1.16 11.41
CA PRO A 169 -8.51 0.78 11.90
C PRO A 169 -8.38 -0.72 12.23
N GLY A 170 -9.51 -1.43 12.33
CA GLY A 170 -9.59 -2.86 12.65
C GLY A 170 -10.87 -3.45 12.03
N ALA A 171 -11.61 -4.27 12.76
CA ALA A 171 -12.86 -4.87 12.28
C ALA A 171 -14.10 -3.93 12.38
N GLU A 172 -13.94 -2.70 12.90
CA GLU A 172 -15.04 -1.75 13.08
C GLU A 172 -14.85 -0.47 12.26
N SER A 173 -15.91 -0.03 11.59
CA SER A 173 -16.00 1.26 10.89
C SER A 173 -16.64 2.33 11.78
N ARG A 174 -15.88 3.36 12.15
CA ARG A 174 -16.31 4.42 13.08
C ARG A 174 -15.88 5.82 12.61
N PRO A 175 -16.47 6.90 13.14
CA PRO A 175 -15.95 8.25 12.90
C PRO A 175 -14.47 8.36 13.30
N ALA A 176 -13.72 9.13 12.51
CA ALA A 176 -12.34 9.48 12.83
C ALA A 176 -12.30 10.41 14.04
N ASN A 177 -11.32 10.19 14.92
CA ASN A 177 -11.05 11.06 16.05
C ASN A 177 -10.13 12.24 15.66
N GLY A 178 -9.95 13.21 16.56
CA GLY A 178 -9.13 14.40 16.31
C GLY A 178 -7.68 14.10 15.85
N PRO A 179 -6.93 13.21 16.54
CA PRO A 179 -5.61 12.78 16.09
C PRO A 179 -5.59 12.16 14.69
N GLU A 180 -6.57 11.29 14.37
CA GLU A 180 -6.70 10.66 13.05
C GLU A 180 -6.96 11.69 11.96
N VAL A 181 -7.88 12.64 12.20
CA VAL A 181 -8.15 13.76 11.27
C VAL A 181 -6.90 14.61 11.07
N THR A 182 -6.17 14.91 12.14
CA THR A 182 -4.91 15.67 12.07
C THR A 182 -3.86 14.93 11.24
N ALA A 183 -3.74 13.61 11.42
CA ALA A 183 -2.83 12.78 10.63
C ALA A 183 -3.19 12.79 9.14
N MET A 184 -4.49 12.73 8.81
CA MET A 184 -4.96 12.85 7.42
C MET A 184 -4.62 14.21 6.82
N LEU A 185 -4.85 15.31 7.54
CA LEU A 185 -4.53 16.66 7.07
C LEU A 185 -3.02 16.83 6.83
N ASN A 186 -2.18 16.28 7.72
CA ASN A 186 -0.73 16.28 7.54
C ASN A 186 -0.32 15.48 6.30
N ARG A 187 -0.94 14.31 6.08
CA ARG A 187 -0.70 13.48 4.91
C ARG A 187 -1.05 14.21 3.61
N VAL A 188 -2.17 14.94 3.57
CA VAL A 188 -2.54 15.79 2.41
C VAL A 188 -1.51 16.90 2.19
N ARG A 189 -1.08 17.58 3.25
CA ARG A 189 -0.06 18.65 3.16
C ARG A 189 1.29 18.15 2.64
N HIS A 190 1.64 16.91 2.96
CA HIS A 190 2.90 16.28 2.58
C HIS A 190 2.80 15.35 1.37
N ALA A 191 1.63 15.28 0.74
CA ALA A 191 1.48 14.54 -0.50
C ALA A 191 2.34 15.22 -1.57
N GLN A 192 3.50 14.63 -1.86
CA GLN A 192 4.31 15.09 -2.96
C GLN A 192 3.55 14.79 -4.26
N PRO A 193 3.46 15.74 -5.19
CA PRO A 193 2.94 15.42 -6.51
C PRO A 193 3.79 14.30 -7.10
N ALA A 194 3.16 13.31 -7.72
CA ALA A 194 3.88 12.30 -8.48
C ALA A 194 4.64 13.02 -9.60
N VAL A 195 5.95 13.21 -9.42
CA VAL A 195 6.79 13.76 -10.47
C VAL A 195 7.11 12.60 -11.40
N GLU A 196 6.53 12.63 -12.59
CA GLU A 196 6.95 11.74 -13.67
C GLU A 196 8.33 12.19 -14.14
N VAL A 197 9.37 11.46 -13.73
CA VAL A 197 10.75 11.72 -14.14
C VAL A 197 11.05 10.83 -15.33
N ASP A 198 11.12 11.42 -16.51
CA ASP A 198 11.68 10.75 -17.68
C ASP A 198 13.21 10.69 -17.53
N VAL A 199 13.74 9.49 -17.31
CA VAL A 199 15.17 9.25 -17.19
C VAL A 199 15.68 8.72 -18.52
N GLN A 200 16.23 9.63 -19.33
CA GLN A 200 16.94 9.25 -20.54
C GLN A 200 18.43 9.11 -20.25
N ILE A 201 19.03 8.00 -20.69
CA ILE A 201 20.49 7.86 -20.70
C ILE A 201 21.03 8.56 -21.95
N LEU A 202 21.85 9.56 -21.69
CA LEU A 202 22.24 10.59 -22.63
C LEU A 202 23.65 10.41 -23.21
N GLY A 203 24.37 9.40 -22.73
CA GLY A 203 25.73 9.09 -23.13
C GLY A 203 26.06 7.63 -22.91
N SER A 204 27.33 7.28 -23.05
CA SER A 204 27.80 5.91 -22.95
C SER A 204 27.73 5.40 -21.51
N VAL A 205 27.02 4.29 -21.31
CA VAL A 205 27.07 3.51 -20.07
C VAL A 205 28.24 2.54 -20.16
N TRP A 206 29.13 2.58 -19.18
CA TRP A 206 30.21 1.61 -19.06
C TRP A 206 29.85 0.65 -17.94
N ALA A 207 29.65 -0.62 -18.27
CA ALA A 207 29.54 -1.67 -17.27
C ALA A 207 30.94 -1.88 -16.66
N VAL A 208 31.10 -1.56 -15.39
CA VAL A 208 32.32 -1.90 -14.64
C VAL A 208 32.08 -3.27 -14.01
N GLY A 209 32.76 -4.28 -14.53
CA GLY A 209 32.82 -5.58 -13.86
C GLY A 209 33.66 -5.45 -12.60
N PHE A 210 33.05 -5.61 -11.43
CA PHE A 210 33.79 -5.78 -10.19
C PHE A 210 34.10 -7.27 -10.05
N ASP A 211 35.37 -7.65 -10.20
CA ASP A 211 35.85 -8.98 -9.85
C ASP A 211 36.27 -8.98 -8.37
N PRO A 212 35.48 -9.60 -7.46
CA PRO A 212 35.81 -9.65 -6.05
C PRO A 212 37.12 -10.41 -5.79
N SER A 213 37.50 -11.32 -6.68
CA SER A 213 38.68 -12.18 -6.59
C SER A 213 39.97 -11.39 -6.75
N ALA A 214 39.95 -10.32 -7.56
CA ALA A 214 41.08 -9.43 -7.77
C ALA A 214 41.29 -8.43 -6.60
N ALA A 215 40.22 -8.09 -5.86
CA ALA A 215 40.30 -7.14 -4.74
C ALA A 215 40.93 -7.74 -3.47
N ILE A 216 40.78 -9.05 -3.25
CA ILE A 216 41.34 -9.73 -2.06
C ILE A 216 42.88 -9.84 -2.16
N ALA A 217 43.44 -9.95 -3.37
CA ALA A 217 44.89 -10.07 -3.56
C ALA A 217 45.69 -8.81 -3.18
N GLN A 218 45.08 -7.61 -3.26
CA GLN A 218 45.76 -6.37 -2.86
C GLN A 218 45.70 -6.09 -1.34
N PHE A 219 44.78 -6.72 -0.60
CA PHE A 219 44.63 -6.46 0.84
C PHE A 219 45.50 -7.37 1.72
N THR A 220 45.91 -8.54 1.24
CA THR A 220 46.77 -9.48 1.98
C THR A 220 48.28 -9.21 1.86
N MET A 221 48.74 -8.39 0.91
CA MET A 221 50.17 -8.03 0.80
C MET A 221 50.62 -6.89 1.72
N ARG A 222 49.71 -6.16 2.36
CA ARG A 222 50.06 -4.96 3.16
C ARG A 222 49.97 -5.14 4.68
N SER A 223 49.56 -6.32 5.16
CA SER A 223 49.40 -6.61 6.58
C SER A 223 50.62 -7.25 7.26
N VAL A 224 51.75 -7.44 6.56
CA VAL A 224 52.97 -8.04 7.16
C VAL A 224 53.95 -7.00 7.73
N ILE A 225 53.73 -5.69 7.54
CA ILE A 225 54.67 -4.67 8.03
C ILE A 225 53.92 -3.63 8.87
N CYS A 226 53.73 -3.93 10.17
CA CYS A 226 53.79 -2.96 11.28
C CYS A 226 53.49 -3.69 12.60
N GLY A 227 54.43 -3.64 13.54
CA GLY A 227 54.38 -4.25 14.87
C GLY A 227 53.33 -3.66 15.83
N PRO A 228 53.29 -4.12 17.10
CA PRO A 228 52.14 -3.99 17.98
C PRO A 228 51.88 -2.55 18.46
N PRO A 229 50.64 -2.22 18.89
CA PRO A 229 50.23 -0.84 19.19
C PRO A 229 50.75 -0.34 20.54
N ALA A 230 51.34 0.86 20.54
CA ALA A 230 51.60 1.63 21.75
C ALA A 230 50.33 2.41 22.20
N ARG A 231 50.23 2.63 23.51
CA ARG A 231 49.05 3.00 24.31
C ARG A 231 48.28 4.27 23.91
N ALA A 232 46.99 4.25 24.24
CA ALA A 232 46.02 5.33 24.09
C ALA A 232 46.30 6.57 24.97
N HIS A 233 46.21 7.76 24.39
CA HIS A 233 46.05 9.03 25.11
C HIS A 233 44.67 9.65 24.84
N ARG A 234 44.03 10.11 25.92
CA ARG A 234 42.67 10.67 25.99
C ARG A 234 42.59 12.07 25.36
N ARG A 235 41.44 12.40 24.75
CA ARG A 235 41.11 13.74 24.22
C ARG A 235 40.62 14.70 25.32
N PRO A 236 40.90 16.02 25.23
CA PRO A 236 40.25 17.02 26.08
C PRO A 236 38.94 17.56 25.45
N PRO A 237 38.08 18.24 26.23
CA PRO A 237 36.72 18.62 25.83
C PRO A 237 36.64 19.97 25.08
N ARG A 238 35.52 20.16 24.37
CA ARG A 238 35.18 21.33 23.54
C ARG A 238 34.52 22.47 24.37
N PRO A 239 34.79 23.75 24.08
CA PRO A 239 33.96 24.87 24.56
C PRO A 239 32.85 25.26 23.55
N ALA A 240 31.87 26.03 24.03
CA ALA A 240 30.54 26.26 23.46
C ALA A 240 30.31 27.64 22.79
N GLY A 241 29.49 27.64 21.71
CA GLY A 241 28.62 28.73 21.17
C GLY A 241 29.25 29.96 20.48
N PRO A 242 28.52 30.75 19.64
CA PRO A 242 27.08 30.73 19.30
C PRO A 242 26.71 30.74 17.77
N GLU A 243 25.40 30.75 17.48
CA GLU A 243 24.65 30.92 16.19
C GLU A 243 25.18 32.05 15.27
N LEU A 244 24.93 32.18 13.96
CA LEU A 244 23.85 31.78 13.02
C LEU A 244 24.42 31.94 11.59
N ALA A 245 24.01 31.14 10.60
CA ALA A 245 23.73 31.58 9.21
C ALA A 245 23.51 30.38 8.28
N SER A 246 22.31 30.34 7.72
CA SER A 246 21.87 29.52 6.60
C SER A 246 22.82 29.64 5.39
N ARG A 247 23.31 28.50 4.89
CA ARG A 247 23.92 28.37 3.56
C ARG A 247 23.32 27.15 2.86
N PRO A 248 23.02 27.24 1.55
CA PRO A 248 22.38 26.16 0.81
C PRO A 248 23.31 24.95 0.72
N ALA A 249 22.73 23.75 0.75
CA ALA A 249 23.43 22.49 0.62
C ALA A 249 24.09 22.40 -0.76
N HIS A 250 25.38 22.76 -0.83
CA HIS A 250 26.22 22.38 -1.96
C HIS A 250 26.46 20.87 -1.90
N CYS A 251 26.06 20.18 -2.97
CA CYS A 251 26.49 18.83 -3.31
C CYS A 251 28.01 18.70 -3.10
N ARG A 252 28.42 17.99 -2.05
CA ARG A 252 29.83 17.62 -1.88
C ARG A 252 30.11 16.45 -2.79
N VAL A 253 30.80 16.72 -3.89
CA VAL A 253 31.51 15.72 -4.67
C VAL A 253 32.63 15.17 -3.79
N TRP A 254 32.51 13.91 -3.37
CA TRP A 254 33.62 13.18 -2.77
C TRP A 254 34.65 12.88 -3.85
N ARG A 255 35.84 13.49 -3.79
CA ARG A 255 37.01 13.06 -4.56
C ARG A 255 37.91 12.22 -3.65
N CYS A 256 38.08 10.95 -3.98
CA CYS A 256 39.19 10.15 -3.47
C CYS A 256 40.46 10.51 -4.26
N PRO A 257 41.57 10.93 -3.61
CA PRO A 257 42.85 11.13 -4.29
C PRO A 257 43.58 9.79 -4.43
N GLY A 258 44.05 9.45 -5.64
CA GLY A 258 45.10 8.42 -5.83
C GLY A 258 44.89 7.32 -6.87
N TRP A 259 44.12 7.52 -7.95
CA TRP A 259 44.07 6.52 -9.03
C TRP A 259 45.05 6.89 -10.17
N PRO A 260 46.00 6.03 -10.56
CA PRO A 260 46.84 6.25 -11.74
C PRO A 260 46.04 6.11 -13.04
N ALA A 261 46.44 6.90 -14.03
CA ALA A 261 45.83 7.00 -15.34
C ALA A 261 46.13 5.80 -16.24
N GLU A 262 45.15 5.50 -17.09
CA GLU A 262 45.22 4.76 -18.36
C GLU A 262 45.46 3.24 -18.32
N THR A 263 44.43 2.51 -18.76
CA THR A 263 44.52 1.55 -19.88
C THR A 263 43.11 1.17 -20.31
N THR A 264 42.51 1.98 -21.18
CA THR A 264 41.24 1.65 -21.85
C THR A 264 41.47 1.63 -23.37
N ARG A 265 41.37 0.44 -23.97
CA ARG A 265 40.99 0.32 -25.40
C ARG A 265 39.50 0.03 -25.43
N GLY A 266 38.72 0.95 -25.99
CA GLY A 266 37.30 0.76 -26.26
C GLY A 266 36.89 1.64 -27.43
N VAL A 267 36.29 1.01 -28.45
CA VAL A 267 35.87 1.60 -29.72
C VAL A 267 34.67 2.52 -29.49
N GLY A 268 34.76 3.78 -29.92
CA GLY A 268 33.73 4.79 -29.72
C GLY A 268 32.81 4.98 -30.92
N THR A 269 31.53 5.22 -30.66
CA THR A 269 30.60 5.85 -31.61
C THR A 269 29.79 6.93 -30.87
N ASN A 270 29.76 8.13 -31.46
CA ASN A 270 29.24 9.37 -30.86
C ASN A 270 27.72 9.52 -30.99
N PHE A 271 27.06 10.06 -29.96
CA PHE A 271 25.72 10.66 -30.06
C PHE A 271 25.57 11.95 -29.22
N LYS A 272 24.68 12.84 -29.66
CA LYS A 272 24.51 14.23 -29.22
C LYS A 272 23.07 14.47 -28.76
N LEU A 273 22.91 15.33 -27.76
CA LEU A 273 21.64 15.65 -27.12
C LEU A 273 20.94 16.92 -27.58
N ARG A 274 19.60 16.90 -27.54
CA ARG A 274 18.74 18.08 -27.45
C ARG A 274 17.65 17.85 -26.41
N SER A 275 17.38 18.87 -25.60
CA SER A 275 16.23 18.93 -24.70
C SER A 275 15.09 19.71 -25.35
N THR A 276 13.86 19.22 -25.21
CA THR A 276 12.65 20.01 -25.48
C THR A 276 11.72 19.90 -24.27
N THR A 277 11.39 21.06 -23.69
CA THR A 277 10.45 21.19 -22.58
C THR A 277 9.04 21.39 -23.13
N THR A 278 8.13 20.45 -22.88
CA THR A 278 6.71 20.64 -23.16
C THR A 278 5.97 20.89 -21.85
N ARG A 279 5.35 22.08 -21.75
CA ARG A 279 4.54 22.52 -20.61
C ARG A 279 3.08 22.14 -20.87
N GLN A 280 2.55 21.12 -20.20
CA GLN A 280 1.11 20.85 -20.23
C GLN A 280 0.40 21.63 -19.14
N ARG A 281 -0.54 22.48 -19.55
CA ARG A 281 -1.59 23.06 -18.70
C ARG A 281 -2.72 22.03 -18.56
N ARG A 282 -3.16 21.77 -17.32
CA ARG A 282 -4.56 21.64 -16.94
C ARG A 282 -4.72 22.18 -15.52
#